data_AF-A0A9D3M1J9-F1
#
_entry.id   AF-A0A9D3M1J9-F1
#
_cell.length_a   1.000
_cell.length_b   1.000
_cell.length_c   1.000
_cell.angle_alpha   90.00
_cell.angle_beta   90.00
_cell.angle_gamma   90.00
#
_symmetry.space_group_name_H-M   'P 1'
#
loop_
_entity.id
_entity.type
_entity.pdbx_description
1 polymer ?
#
loop_
_entity_poly.entity_id
_entity_poly.type
_entity_poly.pdbx_seq_one_letter_code
_entity_poly.pdbx_strand_id
1 'polypeptide(L)'
;DVHGGRDVVFPAALCELRCPAPPPVPNAVLQTKRCNATGLKVGSFCKYKCKPGYHVPNTDKPKRRAFKRQCTEDGSWQEGACEPVTCDPPPPIFHGMYQCTNGFKFNSDCWINCNSANHTGPTSNVIRCRKDGNWTGSFKVCPQLKGQCALPQNLSPSMWVNCRRGYGIGEECELTCKDRNNNVVILTGNMTTEIVMKDHWRNPEKVKSIVCTMGLKWYPQPETLHCIKGCEPFMGDNYCDSINNRAFCNYDGGDCCHSTVKTKKVIPFPMSCDIRGDCACRDPNAQENIKGGRHRNLG
;
A
#
# COMPACT_ATOMS: atom_id res chain seq x y z
N ASP A 1 72.32 -41.58 19.26
CA ASP A 1 70.86 -41.38 19.28
C ASP A 1 70.47 -40.01 18.79
N VAL A 2 69.91 -39.93 17.58
CA VAL A 2 69.25 -38.72 17.08
C VAL A 2 67.75 -38.95 17.25
N HIS A 3 67.13 -38.23 18.19
CA HIS A 3 65.69 -38.28 18.42
C HIS A 3 64.96 -37.64 17.23
N GLY A 4 64.38 -38.48 16.36
CA GLY A 4 63.45 -38.06 15.33
C GLY A 4 62.12 -37.63 15.94
N GLY A 5 61.95 -36.32 16.13
CA GLY A 5 60.64 -35.72 16.38
C GLY A 5 59.78 -35.84 15.13
N ARG A 6 58.68 -36.61 15.21
CA ARG A 6 57.62 -36.53 14.20
C ARG A 6 56.84 -35.26 14.46
N ASP A 7 56.97 -34.28 13.58
CA ASP A 7 56.01 -33.18 13.50
C ASP A 7 54.63 -33.76 13.17
N VAL A 8 53.79 -33.87 14.19
CA VAL A 8 52.36 -34.16 14.01
C VAL A 8 51.71 -32.90 13.48
N VAL A 9 51.59 -32.80 12.16
CA VAL A 9 50.80 -31.75 11.51
C VAL A 9 49.32 -32.02 11.83
N PHE A 10 48.76 -31.27 12.78
CA PHE A 10 47.32 -31.23 12.97
C PHE A 10 46.70 -30.56 11.74
N PRO A 11 45.70 -31.17 11.07
CA PRO A 11 44.97 -30.47 10.03
C PRO A 11 44.31 -29.24 10.66
N ALA A 12 44.56 -28.06 10.10
CA ALA A 12 43.88 -26.84 10.52
C ALA A 12 42.37 -27.09 10.45
N ALA A 13 41.70 -27.18 11.60
CA ALA A 13 40.26 -27.34 11.67
C ALA A 13 39.62 -26.01 11.24
N LEU A 14 39.31 -25.92 9.94
CA LEU A 14 38.60 -24.78 9.39
C LEU A 14 37.15 -24.83 9.91
N CYS A 15 36.82 -23.95 10.85
CA CYS A 15 35.44 -23.78 11.31
C CYS A 15 34.66 -23.01 10.25
N GLU A 16 34.01 -23.72 9.32
CA GLU A 16 33.11 -23.12 8.35
C GLU A 16 31.75 -22.85 9.00
N LEU A 17 31.36 -21.58 9.10
CA LEU A 17 30.02 -21.21 9.53
C LEU A 17 28.97 -21.75 8.54
N ARG A 18 27.91 -22.35 9.07
CA ARG A 18 26.84 -22.99 8.30
C ARG A 18 25.49 -22.65 8.88
N CYS A 19 24.50 -22.54 8.03
CA CYS A 19 23.13 -22.34 8.46
C CYS A 19 22.48 -23.65 8.93
N PRO A 20 21.61 -23.58 9.96
CA PRO A 20 20.67 -24.65 10.24
C PRO A 20 19.65 -24.77 9.10
N ALA A 21 18.81 -25.81 9.17
CA ALA A 21 17.61 -25.87 8.34
C ALA A 21 16.79 -24.58 8.56
N PRO A 22 16.34 -23.91 7.49
CA PRO A 22 15.66 -22.64 7.61
C PRO A 22 14.33 -22.81 8.36
N PRO A 23 13.97 -21.85 9.22
CA PRO A 23 12.73 -21.96 9.98
C PRO A 23 11.51 -21.96 9.05
N PRO A 24 10.41 -22.64 9.45
CA PRO A 24 9.15 -22.61 8.72
C PRO A 24 8.66 -21.18 8.53
N VAL A 25 8.11 -20.89 7.35
CA VAL A 25 7.48 -19.58 7.08
C VAL A 25 5.96 -19.79 7.09
N PRO A 26 5.20 -19.03 7.90
CA PRO A 26 3.74 -19.09 7.92
C PRO A 26 3.15 -18.95 6.52
N ASN A 27 2.17 -19.79 6.20
CA ASN A 27 1.50 -19.78 4.89
C ASN A 27 2.41 -19.98 3.68
N ALA A 28 3.59 -20.60 3.86
CA ALA A 28 4.47 -21.00 2.78
C ALA A 28 4.82 -22.49 2.84
N VAL A 29 5.30 -23.02 1.72
CA VAL A 29 5.81 -24.38 1.59
C VAL A 29 7.23 -24.30 1.05
N LEU A 30 8.19 -24.88 1.78
CA LEU A 30 9.57 -25.04 1.33
C LEU A 30 9.61 -25.97 0.13
N GLN A 31 10.14 -25.50 -0.99
CA GLN A 31 10.21 -26.24 -2.26
C GLN A 31 11.54 -26.97 -2.45
N THR A 32 12.59 -26.51 -1.76
CA THR A 32 13.96 -26.97 -1.97
C THR A 32 14.27 -28.12 -1.01
N LYS A 33 14.23 -29.37 -1.48
CA LYS A 33 14.40 -30.57 -0.62
C LYS A 33 15.68 -30.57 0.21
N ARG A 34 16.83 -30.14 -0.35
CA ARG A 34 18.11 -30.05 0.37
C ARG A 34 18.06 -29.14 1.59
N CYS A 35 17.11 -28.21 1.62
CA CYS A 35 16.94 -27.29 2.75
C CYS A 35 16.21 -27.93 3.93
N ASN A 36 15.79 -29.20 3.84
CA ASN A 36 15.29 -29.94 5.01
C ASN A 36 16.43 -30.39 5.95
N ALA A 37 17.69 -30.28 5.52
CA ALA A 37 18.86 -30.66 6.29
C ALA A 37 19.60 -29.44 6.87
N THR A 38 20.31 -29.65 7.97
CA THR A 38 21.24 -28.68 8.56
C THR A 38 22.59 -28.69 7.83
N GLY A 39 23.47 -27.73 8.14
CA GLY A 39 24.83 -27.68 7.59
C GLY A 39 24.92 -27.03 6.20
N LEU A 40 23.95 -26.18 5.86
CA LEU A 40 23.91 -25.46 4.59
C LEU A 40 25.00 -24.37 4.55
N LYS A 41 25.75 -24.29 3.45
CA LYS A 41 26.82 -23.29 3.31
C LYS A 41 26.24 -21.87 3.31
N VAL A 42 26.98 -20.92 3.88
CA VAL A 42 26.73 -19.48 3.70
C VAL A 42 26.56 -19.15 2.20
N GLY A 43 25.58 -18.32 1.89
CA GLY A 43 25.16 -18.00 0.53
C GLY A 43 24.19 -19.01 -0.10
N SER A 44 23.85 -20.11 0.56
CA SER A 44 22.84 -21.05 0.07
C SER A 44 21.46 -20.40 -0.04
N PHE A 45 20.75 -20.70 -1.12
CA PHE A 45 19.36 -20.26 -1.33
C PHE A 45 18.36 -21.41 -1.14
N CYS A 46 17.29 -21.11 -0.40
CA CYS A 46 16.13 -21.98 -0.22
C CYS A 46 14.88 -21.33 -0.81
N LYS A 47 14.24 -22.01 -1.76
CA LYS A 47 13.04 -21.52 -2.45
C LYS A 47 11.77 -21.90 -1.69
N TYR A 48 10.89 -20.93 -1.52
CA TYR A 48 9.58 -21.07 -0.90
C TYR A 48 8.46 -20.74 -1.91
N LYS A 49 7.29 -21.31 -1.67
CA LYS A 49 6.06 -20.99 -2.39
C LYS A 49 4.94 -20.72 -1.39
N CYS A 50 4.36 -19.53 -1.42
CA CYS A 50 3.18 -19.18 -0.63
C CYS A 50 2.02 -20.13 -0.96
N LYS A 51 1.25 -20.52 0.05
CA LYS A 51 0.03 -21.32 -0.08
C LYS A 51 -1.01 -20.57 -0.95
N PRO A 52 -1.98 -21.26 -1.57
CA PRO A 52 -3.05 -20.58 -2.30
C PRO A 52 -3.78 -19.57 -1.40
N GLY A 53 -4.07 -18.38 -1.93
CA GLY A 53 -4.65 -17.27 -1.16
C GLY A 53 -3.62 -16.39 -0.44
N TYR A 54 -2.32 -16.62 -0.65
CA TYR A 54 -1.24 -15.79 -0.14
C TYR A 54 -0.24 -15.41 -1.24
N HIS A 55 0.40 -14.25 -1.11
CA HIS A 55 1.41 -13.73 -2.03
C HIS A 55 2.62 -13.15 -1.28
N VAL A 56 3.68 -12.84 -2.02
CA VAL A 56 4.88 -12.18 -1.49
C VAL A 56 4.62 -10.67 -1.43
N PRO A 57 4.87 -10.00 -0.29
CA PRO A 57 4.72 -8.54 -0.18
C PRO A 57 5.84 -7.78 -0.90
N ASN A 58 5.60 -6.49 -1.18
CA ASN A 58 6.60 -5.54 -1.71
C ASN A 58 7.34 -6.05 -2.95
N THR A 59 6.60 -6.58 -3.93
CA THR A 59 7.18 -7.00 -5.21
C THR A 59 6.46 -6.31 -6.37
N ASP A 60 7.20 -6.02 -7.44
CA ASP A 60 6.68 -5.44 -8.69
C ASP A 60 5.58 -6.30 -9.35
N LYS A 61 5.42 -7.55 -8.89
CA LYS A 61 4.44 -8.51 -9.37
C LYS A 61 3.49 -8.86 -8.21
N PRO A 62 2.38 -8.14 -8.00
CA PRO A 62 1.53 -8.27 -6.82
C PRO A 62 0.96 -9.68 -6.61
N LYS A 63 0.90 -10.51 -7.65
CA LYS A 63 0.46 -11.91 -7.59
C LYS A 63 1.60 -12.93 -7.46
N ARG A 64 2.84 -12.47 -7.20
CA ARG A 64 4.00 -13.34 -7.04
C ARG A 64 3.85 -14.20 -5.80
N ARG A 65 4.03 -15.51 -5.95
CA ARG A 65 3.87 -16.50 -4.87
C ARG A 65 5.17 -17.21 -4.49
N ALA A 66 6.28 -16.93 -5.16
CA ALA A 66 7.54 -17.63 -4.91
C ALA A 66 8.65 -16.64 -4.55
N PHE A 67 9.39 -16.95 -3.50
CA PHE A 67 10.54 -16.18 -3.02
C PHE A 67 11.68 -17.12 -2.63
N LYS A 68 12.86 -16.55 -2.40
CA LYS A 68 14.04 -17.28 -1.93
C LYS A 68 14.53 -16.59 -0.66
N ARG A 69 14.99 -17.38 0.30
CA ARG A 69 15.76 -16.90 1.46
C ARG A 69 17.21 -17.30 1.25
N GLN A 70 18.14 -16.44 1.62
CA GLN A 70 19.57 -16.71 1.59
C GLN A 70 20.10 -16.94 3.00
N CYS A 71 20.99 -17.92 3.13
CA CYS A 71 21.83 -18.10 4.31
C CYS A 71 22.88 -16.98 4.34
N THR A 72 22.85 -16.14 5.36
CA THR A 72 23.69 -14.94 5.48
C THR A 72 25.03 -15.26 6.14
N GLU A 73 25.95 -14.28 6.13
CA GLU A 73 27.33 -14.42 6.62
C GLU A 73 27.41 -14.62 8.14
N ASP A 74 26.36 -14.28 8.87
CA ASP A 74 26.17 -14.54 10.31
C ASP A 74 25.53 -15.91 10.59
N GLY A 75 25.27 -16.73 9.56
CA GLY A 75 24.67 -18.05 9.72
C GLY A 75 23.15 -18.02 9.97
N SER A 76 22.51 -16.86 9.81
CA SER A 76 21.06 -16.71 9.87
C SER A 76 20.42 -16.78 8.47
N TRP A 77 19.10 -16.66 8.40
CA TRP A 77 18.36 -16.70 7.13
C TRP A 77 17.64 -15.38 6.90
N GLN A 78 17.88 -14.76 5.75
CA GLN A 78 17.13 -13.56 5.31
C GLN A 78 15.63 -13.73 5.52
N GLU A 79 14.94 -12.66 5.90
CA GLU A 79 13.51 -12.69 6.15
C GLU A 79 12.69 -13.03 4.90
N GLY A 80 11.48 -13.52 5.12
CA GLY A 80 10.52 -13.77 4.04
C GLY A 80 9.14 -14.04 4.60
N ALA A 81 8.13 -13.43 3.99
CA ALA A 81 6.75 -13.49 4.45
C ALA A 81 5.80 -13.80 3.29
N CYS A 82 4.63 -14.34 3.65
CA CYS A 82 3.50 -14.52 2.77
C CYS A 82 2.28 -13.80 3.37
N GLU A 83 1.75 -12.82 2.65
CA GLU A 83 0.58 -12.04 3.06
C GLU A 83 -0.69 -12.57 2.40
N PRO A 84 -1.84 -12.51 3.09
CA PRO A 84 -3.11 -12.94 2.51
C PRO A 84 -3.51 -12.02 1.34
N VAL A 85 -4.03 -12.62 0.28
CA VAL A 85 -4.68 -11.88 -0.81
C VAL A 85 -5.81 -11.04 -0.21
N THR A 86 -5.93 -9.79 -0.66
CA THR A 86 -6.99 -8.87 -0.23
C THR A 86 -7.89 -8.58 -1.43
N CYS A 87 -9.20 -8.64 -1.21
CA CYS A 87 -10.22 -8.28 -2.19
C CYS A 87 -10.52 -6.77 -2.11
N ASP A 88 -11.00 -6.20 -3.22
CA ASP A 88 -11.37 -4.79 -3.26
C ASP A 88 -12.52 -4.48 -2.28
N PRO A 89 -12.57 -3.30 -1.65
CA PRO A 89 -13.69 -2.91 -0.81
C PRO A 89 -15.03 -2.99 -1.55
N PRO A 90 -16.13 -3.41 -0.90
CA PRO A 90 -17.46 -3.36 -1.50
C PRO A 90 -17.85 -1.95 -1.94
N PRO A 91 -18.77 -1.80 -2.93
CA PRO A 91 -19.16 -0.50 -3.45
C PRO A 91 -19.60 0.49 -2.35
N PRO A 92 -19.26 1.79 -2.46
CA PRO A 92 -19.55 2.83 -1.47
C PRO A 92 -20.98 2.88 -0.94
N ILE A 93 -21.99 2.54 -1.75
CA ILE A 93 -23.40 2.46 -1.33
C ILE A 93 -23.63 1.52 -0.12
N PHE A 94 -22.78 0.51 0.07
CA PHE A 94 -22.86 -0.44 1.19
C PHE A 94 -21.97 -0.05 2.37
N HIS A 95 -21.27 1.08 2.31
CA HIS A 95 -20.38 1.50 3.38
C HIS A 95 -21.14 1.62 4.72
N GLY A 96 -20.57 1.03 5.76
CA GLY A 96 -21.17 0.99 7.10
C GLY A 96 -22.32 -0.02 7.28
N MET A 97 -22.71 -0.77 6.24
CA MET A 97 -23.81 -1.73 6.30
C MET A 97 -23.35 -3.19 6.39
N TYR A 98 -22.11 -3.50 6.01
CA TYR A 98 -21.56 -4.85 6.07
C TYR A 98 -20.64 -5.06 7.28
N GLN A 99 -20.59 -6.30 7.74
CA GLN A 99 -19.62 -6.79 8.71
C GLN A 99 -18.79 -7.89 8.07
N CYS A 100 -17.52 -7.99 8.41
CA CYS A 100 -16.59 -8.97 7.86
C CYS A 100 -15.83 -9.69 8.98
N THR A 101 -15.55 -10.98 8.81
CA THR A 101 -14.79 -11.76 9.81
C THR A 101 -13.32 -11.33 9.92
N ASN A 102 -12.68 -10.91 8.82
CA ASN A 102 -11.27 -10.49 8.82
C ASN A 102 -10.99 -9.41 7.76
N GLY A 103 -11.75 -8.31 7.81
CA GLY A 103 -11.67 -7.25 6.80
C GLY A 103 -11.92 -7.80 5.39
N PHE A 104 -11.10 -7.42 4.41
CA PHE A 104 -11.22 -7.90 3.04
C PHE A 104 -10.17 -8.97 2.66
N LYS A 105 -9.58 -9.62 3.66
CA LYS A 105 -8.52 -10.62 3.44
C LYS A 105 -9.09 -11.95 2.96
N PHE A 106 -8.24 -12.79 2.38
CA PHE A 106 -8.57 -14.13 1.90
C PHE A 106 -9.34 -14.94 2.94
N ASN A 107 -10.41 -15.61 2.49
CA ASN A 107 -11.39 -16.36 3.30
C ASN A 107 -12.21 -15.52 4.30
N SER A 108 -12.13 -14.19 4.27
CA SER A 108 -13.05 -13.33 5.01
C SER A 108 -14.46 -13.46 4.44
N ASP A 109 -15.43 -13.69 5.32
CA ASP A 109 -16.85 -13.66 5.01
C ASP A 109 -17.40 -12.30 5.42
N CYS A 110 -17.98 -11.59 4.46
CA CYS A 110 -18.66 -10.32 4.68
C CYS A 110 -20.15 -10.47 4.42
N TRP A 111 -20.99 -9.92 5.30
CA TRP A 111 -22.43 -9.99 5.16
C TRP A 111 -23.09 -8.66 5.50
N ILE A 112 -24.24 -8.40 4.87
CA ILE A 112 -25.15 -7.33 5.25
C ILE A 112 -26.38 -7.93 5.93
N ASN A 113 -26.84 -7.29 7.00
CA ASN A 113 -28.09 -7.65 7.66
C ASN A 113 -29.20 -6.74 7.13
N CYS A 114 -29.94 -7.24 6.14
CA CYS A 114 -31.21 -6.64 5.75
C CYS A 114 -32.25 -7.09 6.77
N ASN A 115 -32.52 -6.30 7.83
CA ASN A 115 -33.52 -6.63 8.85
C ASN A 115 -34.79 -7.20 8.20
N SER A 116 -35.06 -8.49 8.41
CA SER A 116 -36.31 -9.14 8.04
C SER A 116 -36.72 -10.02 9.20
N ALA A 117 -37.70 -9.55 9.96
CA ALA A 117 -38.35 -10.36 10.97
C ALA A 117 -39.30 -11.42 10.36
N ASN A 118 -39.42 -11.56 9.02
CA ASN A 118 -40.51 -12.37 8.46
C ASN A 118 -40.37 -12.90 7.00
N HIS A 119 -39.17 -13.24 6.51
CA HIS A 119 -39.06 -13.95 5.21
C HIS A 119 -38.02 -15.08 5.18
N THR A 120 -38.49 -16.27 4.78
CA THR A 120 -37.76 -17.52 4.48
C THR A 120 -37.17 -17.52 3.05
N GLY A 121 -36.43 -16.46 2.69
CA GLY A 121 -35.53 -16.43 1.52
C GLY A 121 -34.07 -16.35 1.99
N PRO A 122 -33.04 -16.62 1.16
CA PRO A 122 -31.66 -16.77 1.62
C PRO A 122 -31.23 -15.56 2.45
N THR A 123 -31.12 -15.80 3.76
CA THR A 123 -31.23 -14.83 4.85
C THR A 123 -29.95 -14.04 5.11
N SER A 124 -28.97 -14.11 4.21
CA SER A 124 -27.73 -13.33 4.32
C SER A 124 -27.08 -13.17 2.95
N ASN A 125 -26.92 -11.92 2.49
CA ASN A 125 -26.06 -11.62 1.35
C ASN A 125 -24.60 -11.76 1.84
N VAL A 126 -24.09 -12.98 1.90
CA VAL A 126 -22.71 -13.28 2.30
C VAL A 126 -21.84 -13.32 1.05
N ILE A 127 -20.73 -12.58 1.07
CA ILE A 127 -19.66 -12.64 0.08
C ILE A 127 -18.37 -13.09 0.76
N ARG A 128 -17.61 -13.96 0.09
CA ARG A 128 -16.32 -14.48 0.58
C ARG A 128 -15.18 -14.03 -0.31
N CYS A 129 -14.09 -13.55 0.28
CA CYS A 129 -12.90 -13.16 -0.47
C CYS A 129 -12.13 -14.41 -0.92
N ARG A 130 -11.99 -14.60 -2.24
CA ARG A 130 -11.33 -15.77 -2.82
C ARG A 130 -9.84 -15.54 -3.06
N LYS A 131 -9.14 -16.64 -3.35
CA LYS A 131 -7.68 -16.67 -3.61
C LYS A 131 -7.23 -15.89 -4.86
N ASP A 132 -8.15 -15.52 -5.74
CA ASP A 132 -7.91 -14.74 -6.96
C ASP A 132 -7.98 -13.22 -6.72
N GLY A 133 -8.42 -12.79 -5.53
CA GLY A 133 -8.64 -11.38 -5.18
C GLY A 133 -10.07 -10.90 -5.42
N ASN A 134 -10.99 -11.80 -5.80
CA ASN A 134 -12.36 -11.45 -6.11
C ASN A 134 -13.34 -12.03 -5.07
N TRP A 135 -14.46 -11.33 -4.87
CA TRP A 135 -15.57 -11.80 -4.04
C TRP A 135 -16.38 -12.91 -4.71
N THR A 136 -16.97 -13.82 -3.92
CA THR A 136 -17.93 -14.84 -4.41
C THR A 136 -19.18 -14.27 -5.06
N GLY A 137 -19.52 -13.02 -4.75
CA GLY A 137 -20.62 -12.29 -5.35
C GLY A 137 -20.55 -10.81 -4.99
N SER A 138 -21.68 -10.13 -5.14
CA SER A 138 -21.86 -8.74 -4.77
C SER A 138 -23.06 -8.59 -3.83
N PHE A 139 -23.02 -7.59 -2.96
CA PHE A 139 -24.19 -7.24 -2.18
C PHE A 139 -25.33 -6.72 -3.09
N LYS A 140 -26.56 -6.95 -2.63
CA LYS A 140 -27.76 -6.39 -3.24
C LYS A 140 -28.36 -5.38 -2.27
N VAL A 141 -28.90 -4.29 -2.79
CA VAL A 141 -29.63 -3.30 -1.99
C VAL A 141 -30.83 -3.99 -1.35
N CYS A 142 -31.04 -3.77 -0.05
CA CYS A 142 -32.19 -4.34 0.66
C CYS A 142 -33.49 -3.73 0.11
N PRO A 143 -34.43 -4.51 -0.46
CA PRO A 143 -35.62 -3.98 -1.14
C PRO A 143 -36.53 -3.12 -0.25
N GLN A 144 -36.53 -3.38 1.06
CA GLN A 144 -37.32 -2.65 2.05
C GLN A 144 -36.75 -1.28 2.41
N LEU A 145 -35.46 -1.04 2.13
CA LEU A 145 -34.82 0.22 2.48
C LEU A 145 -35.16 1.25 1.40
N LYS A 146 -35.97 2.23 1.78
CA LYS A 146 -36.33 3.39 0.98
C LYS A 146 -36.01 4.65 1.76
N GLY A 147 -35.59 5.69 1.06
CA GLY A 147 -35.28 6.98 1.67
C GLY A 147 -34.23 7.74 0.89
N GLN A 148 -33.88 8.88 1.45
CA GLN A 148 -32.85 9.77 0.93
C GLN A 148 -32.01 10.30 2.08
N CYS A 149 -30.74 10.55 1.82
CA CYS A 149 -29.87 11.21 2.78
C CYS A 149 -30.37 12.63 3.03
N ALA A 150 -30.12 13.13 4.24
CA ALA A 150 -30.26 14.56 4.50
C ALA A 150 -29.35 15.37 3.56
N LEU A 151 -29.69 16.63 3.34
CA LEU A 151 -28.81 17.57 2.64
C LEU A 151 -27.39 17.48 3.23
N PRO A 152 -26.32 17.39 2.42
CA PRO A 152 -24.95 17.36 2.91
C PRO A 152 -24.69 18.57 3.82
N GLN A 153 -24.49 18.32 5.11
CA GLN A 153 -24.15 19.31 6.12
C GLN A 153 -22.66 19.22 6.48
N ASN A 154 -22.14 20.20 7.20
CA ASN A 154 -20.75 20.24 7.70
C ASN A 154 -19.64 20.14 6.61
N LEU A 155 -19.95 20.53 5.38
CA LEU A 155 -18.96 20.69 4.34
C LEU A 155 -18.04 21.87 4.64
N SER A 156 -16.75 21.76 4.28
CA SER A 156 -15.82 22.88 4.34
C SER A 156 -16.37 24.08 3.55
N PRO A 157 -16.27 25.32 4.04
CA PRO A 157 -16.72 26.51 3.32
C PRO A 157 -16.04 26.73 1.96
N SER A 158 -14.92 26.07 1.71
CA SER A 158 -14.17 26.12 0.43
C SER A 158 -14.68 25.10 -0.60
N MET A 159 -15.79 24.41 -0.33
CA MET A 159 -16.34 23.32 -1.13
C MET A 159 -17.71 23.65 -1.73
N TRP A 160 -17.95 23.15 -2.93
CA TRP A 160 -19.27 23.07 -3.55
C TRP A 160 -19.64 21.62 -3.79
N VAL A 161 -20.91 21.30 -3.53
CA VAL A 161 -21.51 19.99 -3.77
C VAL A 161 -22.63 20.13 -4.80
N ASN A 162 -22.63 19.25 -5.80
CA ASN A 162 -23.62 19.24 -6.88
C ASN A 162 -24.30 17.88 -6.98
N CYS A 163 -25.58 17.81 -6.59
CA CYS A 163 -26.38 16.59 -6.56
C CYS A 163 -27.44 16.60 -7.67
N ARG A 164 -27.05 16.31 -8.91
CA ARG A 164 -27.96 16.44 -10.09
C ARG A 164 -29.15 15.49 -10.06
N ARG A 165 -29.00 14.33 -9.40
CA ARG A 165 -30.00 13.25 -9.34
C ARG A 165 -30.70 13.16 -7.98
N GLY A 166 -30.52 14.17 -7.13
CA GLY A 166 -31.07 14.20 -5.78
C GLY A 166 -30.21 13.45 -4.76
N TYR A 167 -30.84 12.94 -3.71
CA TYR A 167 -30.17 12.46 -2.49
C TYR A 167 -30.58 11.02 -2.12
N GLY A 168 -31.20 10.29 -3.05
CA GLY A 168 -31.66 8.91 -2.82
C GLY A 168 -30.52 7.94 -2.55
N ILE A 169 -30.81 6.78 -1.97
CA ILE A 169 -29.82 5.71 -1.75
C ILE A 169 -29.12 5.37 -3.07
N GLY A 170 -27.78 5.41 -3.06
CA GLY A 170 -26.93 5.16 -4.22
C GLY A 170 -26.69 6.37 -5.11
N GLU A 171 -27.39 7.50 -4.91
CA GLU A 171 -27.11 8.72 -5.66
C GLU A 171 -25.79 9.33 -5.24
N GLU A 172 -25.09 9.86 -6.25
CA GLU A 172 -23.78 10.50 -6.11
C GLU A 172 -23.88 12.01 -6.33
N CYS A 173 -23.20 12.75 -5.47
CA CYS A 173 -23.02 14.19 -5.60
C CYS A 173 -21.56 14.51 -5.94
N GLU A 174 -21.35 15.29 -7.00
CA GLU A 174 -20.03 15.76 -7.42
C GLU A 174 -19.50 16.81 -6.43
N LEU A 175 -18.22 16.73 -6.12
CA LEU A 175 -17.52 17.64 -5.21
C LEU A 175 -16.50 18.49 -5.98
N THR A 176 -16.48 19.79 -5.72
CA THR A 176 -15.51 20.71 -6.32
C THR A 176 -15.05 21.77 -5.33
N CYS A 177 -13.74 22.02 -5.28
CA CYS A 177 -13.21 23.16 -4.55
C CYS A 177 -13.61 24.48 -5.21
N LYS A 178 -13.78 25.53 -4.39
CA LYS A 178 -13.98 26.91 -4.86
C LYS A 178 -12.84 27.38 -5.76
N ASP A 179 -11.61 27.07 -5.35
CA ASP A 179 -10.42 27.22 -6.18
C ASP A 179 -10.27 25.97 -7.07
N ARG A 180 -10.17 26.19 -8.38
CA ARG A 180 -10.06 25.13 -9.39
C ARG A 180 -8.71 24.42 -9.36
N ASN A 181 -7.68 25.06 -8.80
CA ASN A 181 -6.37 24.46 -8.64
C ASN A 181 -6.30 23.53 -7.42
N ASN A 182 -7.37 23.45 -6.63
CA ASN A 182 -7.44 22.59 -5.45
C ASN A 182 -8.13 21.26 -5.76
N ASN A 183 -7.80 20.23 -4.98
CA ASN A 183 -8.44 18.94 -5.04
C ASN A 183 -9.14 18.63 -3.72
N VAL A 184 -10.27 17.92 -3.82
CA VAL A 184 -10.99 17.41 -2.65
C VAL A 184 -10.30 16.14 -2.18
N VAL A 185 -10.00 16.09 -0.89
CA VAL A 185 -9.33 14.94 -0.26
C VAL A 185 -10.02 14.55 1.04
N ILE A 186 -9.83 13.29 1.44
CA ILE A 186 -10.22 12.81 2.77
C ILE A 186 -9.06 13.02 3.74
N LEU A 187 -9.32 13.76 4.82
CA LEU A 187 -8.42 13.85 5.97
C LEU A 187 -9.07 13.16 7.17
N THR A 188 -8.42 12.11 7.71
CA THR A 188 -8.91 11.38 8.89
C THR A 188 -7.96 11.53 10.08
N GLY A 189 -8.51 11.53 11.29
CA GLY A 189 -7.73 11.58 12.54
C GLY A 189 -7.03 12.93 12.72
N ASN A 190 -5.73 12.91 13.04
CA ASN A 190 -4.93 14.13 13.31
C ASN A 190 -4.37 14.78 12.02
N MET A 191 -5.00 14.58 10.86
CA MET A 191 -4.61 15.22 9.61
C MET A 191 -5.29 16.58 9.48
N THR A 192 -4.50 17.64 9.29
CA THR A 192 -5.02 18.96 8.89
C THR A 192 -4.44 19.36 7.55
N THR A 193 -5.06 20.34 6.90
CA THR A 193 -4.59 20.92 5.65
C THR A 193 -3.16 21.45 5.77
N GLU A 194 -2.82 22.09 6.89
CA GLU A 194 -1.49 22.64 7.15
C GLU A 194 -0.45 21.52 7.28
N ILE A 195 -0.77 20.46 8.02
CA ILE A 195 0.12 19.31 8.21
C ILE A 195 0.37 18.60 6.88
N VAL A 196 -0.66 18.37 6.07
CA VAL A 196 -0.51 17.71 4.76
C VAL A 196 0.35 18.55 3.81
N MET A 197 0.23 19.87 3.85
CA MET A 197 1.03 20.75 2.99
C MET A 197 2.48 20.85 3.46
N LYS A 198 2.75 20.73 4.76
CA LYS A 198 4.10 20.73 5.34
C LYS A 198 4.79 19.37 5.21
N ASP A 199 4.07 18.29 5.46
CA ASP A 199 4.60 16.93 5.46
C ASP A 199 4.57 16.36 4.04
N HIS A 200 5.65 16.58 3.29
CA HIS A 200 5.74 16.20 1.88
C HIS A 200 5.60 14.71 1.58
N TRP A 201 5.59 13.83 2.58
CA TRP A 201 5.35 12.39 2.43
C TRP A 201 3.88 11.98 2.58
N ARG A 202 2.98 12.90 2.96
CA ARG A 202 1.54 12.61 3.08
C ARG A 202 0.88 12.54 1.71
N ASN A 203 0.08 11.51 1.49
CA ASN A 203 -0.67 11.29 0.25
C ASN A 203 -2.14 10.97 0.58
N PRO A 204 -2.95 11.98 0.94
CA PRO A 204 -4.36 11.76 1.23
C PRO A 204 -5.14 11.35 -0.03
N GLU A 205 -6.20 10.56 0.16
CA GLU A 205 -7.02 10.05 -0.92
C GLU A 205 -7.80 11.18 -1.61
N LYS A 206 -7.74 11.23 -2.95
CA LYS A 206 -8.48 12.18 -3.79
C LYS A 206 -9.92 11.69 -3.95
N VAL A 207 -10.89 12.57 -3.74
CA VAL A 207 -12.32 12.26 -3.85
C VAL A 207 -12.98 13.16 -4.88
N LYS A 208 -13.89 12.59 -5.66
CA LYS A 208 -14.67 13.33 -6.68
C LYS A 208 -16.15 13.41 -6.37
N SER A 209 -16.69 12.46 -5.60
CA SER A 209 -18.09 12.40 -5.23
C SER A 209 -18.29 11.87 -3.82
N ILE A 210 -19.43 12.23 -3.22
CA ILE A 210 -20.02 11.53 -2.08
C ILE A 210 -21.22 10.72 -2.57
N VAL A 211 -21.45 9.55 -1.97
CA VAL A 211 -22.61 8.70 -2.24
C VAL A 211 -23.54 8.66 -1.03
N CYS A 212 -24.85 8.65 -1.26
CA CYS A 212 -25.81 8.34 -0.20
C CYS A 212 -25.81 6.82 0.03
N THR A 213 -25.32 6.38 1.17
CA THR A 213 -25.25 4.96 1.49
C THR A 213 -26.63 4.38 1.80
N MET A 214 -26.74 3.07 1.76
CA MET A 214 -27.92 2.32 2.18
C MET A 214 -28.26 2.52 3.67
N GLY A 215 -27.32 3.03 4.47
CA GLY A 215 -27.53 3.48 5.85
C GLY A 215 -28.05 4.91 5.99
N LEU A 216 -28.45 5.56 4.89
CA LEU A 216 -28.90 6.97 4.83
C LEU A 216 -27.87 7.97 5.38
N LYS A 217 -26.58 7.69 5.14
CA LYS A 217 -25.45 8.57 5.47
C LYS A 217 -24.60 8.81 4.23
N TRP A 218 -24.05 10.00 4.10
CA TRP A 218 -23.07 10.29 3.06
C TRP A 218 -21.75 9.57 3.31
N TYR A 219 -21.18 9.00 2.26
CA TYR A 219 -19.83 8.43 2.27
C TYR A 219 -19.01 8.96 1.09
N PRO A 220 -17.75 9.40 1.32
CA PRO A 220 -17.15 9.67 2.63
C PRO A 220 -17.96 10.70 3.44
N GLN A 221 -17.72 10.75 4.75
CA GLN A 221 -18.40 11.68 5.65
C GLN A 221 -18.03 13.12 5.29
N PRO A 222 -19.00 14.03 5.12
CA PRO A 222 -18.74 15.42 4.71
C PRO A 222 -17.71 16.16 5.57
N GLU A 223 -17.67 15.87 6.87
CA GLU A 223 -16.77 16.48 7.86
C GLU A 223 -15.29 16.14 7.60
N THR A 224 -15.03 15.04 6.90
CA THR A 224 -13.66 14.57 6.60
C THR A 224 -13.14 15.14 5.28
N LEU A 225 -13.95 15.91 4.55
CA LEU A 225 -13.63 16.42 3.23
C LEU A 225 -13.00 17.81 3.31
N HIS A 226 -11.81 17.94 2.72
CA HIS A 226 -11.07 19.19 2.68
C HIS A 226 -10.56 19.50 1.28
N CYS A 227 -10.42 20.78 0.97
CA CYS A 227 -9.64 21.25 -0.17
C CYS A 227 -8.18 21.38 0.22
N ILE A 228 -7.31 20.78 -0.58
CA ILE A 228 -5.87 21.08 -0.55
C ILE A 228 -5.42 21.57 -1.91
N LYS A 229 -4.31 22.30 -1.96
CA LYS A 229 -3.68 22.67 -3.24
C LYS A 229 -3.45 21.40 -4.05
N GLY A 230 -3.80 21.44 -5.33
CA GLY A 230 -3.58 20.35 -6.27
C GLY A 230 -2.14 20.27 -6.75
N CYS A 231 -1.93 19.50 -7.82
CA CYS A 231 -0.65 19.41 -8.51
C CYS A 231 -0.68 20.31 -9.74
N GLU A 232 0.42 21.01 -10.00
CA GLU A 232 0.57 21.83 -11.19
C GLU A 232 0.77 20.93 -12.44
N PRO A 233 0.47 21.39 -13.66
CA PRO A 233 0.45 20.55 -14.87
C PRO A 233 1.80 19.97 -15.32
N PHE A 234 2.91 20.44 -14.75
CA PHE A 234 4.29 20.21 -15.23
C PHE A 234 5.00 18.99 -14.60
N MET A 235 4.27 18.13 -13.88
CA MET A 235 4.85 16.91 -13.31
C MET A 235 5.56 16.04 -14.37
N GLY A 236 6.83 15.70 -14.15
CA GLY A 236 7.58 14.80 -15.02
C GLY A 236 8.16 15.47 -16.27
N ASP A 237 8.30 16.79 -16.28
CA ASP A 237 8.84 17.60 -17.38
C ASP A 237 10.37 17.79 -17.37
N ASN A 238 11.06 17.15 -16.43
CA ASN A 238 12.51 17.22 -16.12
C ASN A 238 12.97 18.47 -15.35
N TYR A 239 12.05 19.33 -14.92
CA TYR A 239 12.32 20.38 -13.94
C TYR A 239 11.77 19.94 -12.60
N CYS A 240 12.48 20.28 -11.52
CA CYS A 240 12.03 20.02 -10.16
C CYS A 240 11.16 21.18 -9.69
N ASP A 241 9.85 21.03 -9.80
CA ASP A 241 8.82 21.91 -9.30
C ASP A 241 8.61 21.69 -7.79
N SER A 242 9.01 22.66 -6.97
CA SER A 242 8.87 22.58 -5.51
C SER A 242 7.44 22.30 -5.03
N ILE A 243 6.43 22.81 -5.75
CA ILE A 243 5.00 22.62 -5.43
C ILE A 243 4.56 21.16 -5.65
N ASN A 244 5.13 20.50 -6.66
CA ASN A 244 4.84 19.11 -7.00
C ASN A 244 5.76 18.12 -6.28
N ASN A 245 6.85 18.59 -5.67
CA ASN A 245 7.82 17.78 -4.92
C ASN A 245 7.28 17.29 -3.55
N ARG A 246 6.20 16.50 -3.61
CA ARG A 246 5.49 15.87 -2.49
C ARG A 246 4.74 14.63 -2.96
N ALA A 247 4.46 13.71 -2.05
CA ALA A 247 3.83 12.41 -2.33
C ALA A 247 2.46 12.55 -3.02
N PHE A 248 1.65 13.55 -2.66
CA PHE A 248 0.35 13.81 -3.30
C PHE A 248 0.45 14.07 -4.83
N CYS A 249 1.62 14.55 -5.26
CA CYS A 249 1.99 14.85 -6.65
C CYS A 249 3.11 13.94 -7.13
N ASN A 250 3.27 12.76 -6.52
CA ASN A 250 4.25 11.74 -6.88
C ASN A 250 5.69 12.27 -6.99
N TYR A 251 6.06 13.19 -6.08
CA TYR A 251 7.40 13.81 -6.06
C TYR A 251 7.81 14.38 -7.42
N ASP A 252 6.87 15.10 -8.03
CA ASP A 252 7.04 15.75 -9.33
C ASP A 252 7.40 14.79 -10.47
N GLY A 253 6.81 13.59 -10.44
CA GLY A 253 7.15 12.54 -11.40
C GLY A 253 8.59 12.00 -11.25
N GLY A 254 9.29 12.36 -10.18
CA GLY A 254 10.67 11.98 -9.91
C GLY A 254 11.72 12.99 -10.38
N ASP A 255 11.36 14.20 -10.82
CA ASP A 255 12.32 15.15 -11.38
C ASP A 255 13.22 15.83 -10.34
N CYS A 256 12.84 15.76 -9.07
CA CYS A 256 13.61 16.32 -7.94
C CYS A 256 14.70 15.41 -7.38
N CYS A 257 14.87 14.19 -7.91
CA CYS A 257 15.89 13.25 -7.46
C CYS A 257 16.76 12.81 -8.64
N HIS A 258 18.08 12.79 -8.46
CA HIS A 258 19.05 12.44 -9.51
C HIS A 258 18.87 11.00 -10.01
N SER A 259 18.50 10.07 -9.14
CA SER A 259 18.30 8.67 -9.51
C SER A 259 17.06 8.43 -10.35
N THR A 260 16.00 9.22 -10.15
CA THR A 260 14.71 9.07 -10.83
C THR A 260 14.54 10.00 -12.02
N VAL A 261 15.13 11.20 -12.02
CA VAL A 261 15.05 12.13 -13.15
C VAL A 261 15.69 11.54 -14.40
N LYS A 262 15.03 11.70 -15.55
CA LYS A 262 15.47 11.07 -16.81
C LYS A 262 16.81 11.62 -17.29
N THR A 263 17.05 12.90 -17.10
CA THR A 263 18.25 13.62 -17.56
C THR A 263 19.49 13.32 -16.71
N LYS A 264 19.34 12.65 -15.56
CA LYS A 264 20.39 12.52 -14.52
C LYS A 264 20.93 13.87 -14.03
N LYS A 265 20.16 14.94 -14.18
CA LYS A 265 20.48 16.26 -13.65
C LYS A 265 19.21 16.91 -13.15
N VAL A 266 19.17 17.20 -11.85
CA VAL A 266 18.07 17.95 -11.23
C VAL A 266 18.20 19.41 -11.63
N ILE A 267 17.14 19.97 -12.23
CA ILE A 267 17.07 21.38 -12.62
C ILE A 267 15.95 22.03 -11.81
N PRO A 268 16.24 22.89 -10.82
CA PRO A 268 15.21 23.46 -9.95
C PRO A 268 14.30 24.44 -10.71
N PHE A 269 13.00 24.38 -10.43
CA PHE A 269 12.02 25.39 -10.86
C PHE A 269 11.20 25.92 -9.66
N PRO A 270 11.13 27.25 -9.46
CA PRO A 270 11.91 28.28 -10.15
C PRO A 270 13.42 28.09 -9.89
N MET A 271 14.29 28.72 -10.69
CA MET A 271 15.76 28.60 -10.53
C MET A 271 16.27 29.00 -9.14
N SER A 272 15.49 29.79 -8.39
CA SER A 272 15.78 30.19 -7.01
C SER A 272 15.44 29.13 -5.97
N CYS A 273 14.86 27.99 -6.36
CA CYS A 273 14.46 26.94 -5.44
C CYS A 273 15.68 26.26 -4.81
N ASP A 274 15.68 26.14 -3.48
CA ASP A 274 16.79 25.54 -2.74
C ASP A 274 16.83 24.02 -2.95
N ILE A 275 17.89 23.53 -3.58
CA ILE A 275 18.18 22.10 -3.79
C ILE A 275 18.44 21.32 -2.48
N ARG A 276 18.62 22.02 -1.36
CA ARG A 276 18.71 21.43 -0.01
C ARG A 276 17.43 21.61 0.82
N GLY A 277 16.45 22.35 0.29
CA GLY A 277 15.18 22.63 0.93
C GLY A 277 14.01 22.16 0.07
N ASP A 278 13.42 23.09 -0.67
CA ASP A 278 12.18 22.88 -1.43
C ASP A 278 12.34 21.97 -2.66
N CYS A 279 13.51 22.02 -3.28
CA CYS A 279 13.88 21.17 -4.42
C CYS A 279 14.85 20.05 -4.03
N ALA A 280 14.96 19.74 -2.73
CA ALA A 280 15.68 18.55 -2.28
C ALA A 280 14.96 17.27 -2.71
N CYS A 281 15.73 16.19 -2.89
CA CYS A 281 15.17 14.88 -3.21
C CYS A 281 14.33 14.33 -2.04
N ARG A 282 13.00 14.35 -2.19
CA ARG A 282 12.04 13.93 -1.13
C ARG A 282 11.41 12.56 -1.37
N ASP A 283 11.62 11.95 -2.54
CA ASP A 283 11.06 10.63 -2.85
C ASP A 283 11.75 9.55 -1.98
N PRO A 284 11.02 8.85 -1.09
CA PRO A 284 11.59 7.82 -0.23
C PRO A 284 12.07 6.60 -1.02
N ASN A 285 11.60 6.41 -2.26
CA ASN A 285 12.00 5.32 -3.14
C ASN A 285 13.19 5.68 -4.04
N ALA A 286 13.64 6.94 -4.02
CA ALA A 286 14.84 7.36 -4.73
C ALA A 286 16.10 6.71 -4.11
N GLN A 287 17.08 6.37 -4.95
CA GLN A 287 18.30 5.67 -4.51
C GLN A 287 19.08 6.46 -3.45
N GLU A 288 19.01 7.79 -3.49
CA GLU A 288 19.61 8.72 -2.54
C GLU A 288 19.04 8.55 -1.12
N ASN A 289 17.78 8.10 -1.02
CA ASN A 289 17.04 7.98 0.23
C ASN A 289 16.93 6.53 0.73
N ILE A 290 17.23 5.53 -0.11
CA ILE A 290 17.27 4.11 0.29
C ILE A 290 18.59 3.85 1.06
N LYS A 291 18.51 3.76 2.39
CA LYS A 291 19.63 3.34 3.24
C LYS A 291 20.08 1.91 2.87
N GLY A 292 21.21 1.78 2.18
CA GLY A 292 21.82 0.50 1.79
C GLY A 292 22.32 0.42 0.34
N GLY A 293 22.00 1.40 -0.51
CA GLY A 293 22.60 1.53 -1.83
C GLY A 293 24.01 2.12 -1.71
N ARG A 294 25.03 1.26 -1.74
CA ARG A 294 26.45 1.67 -1.87
C ARG A 294 26.57 2.87 -2.82
N HIS A 295 27.22 3.94 -2.33
CA HIS A 295 27.99 4.85 -3.18
C HIS A 295 28.85 4.01 -4.12
N ARG A 296 28.36 3.74 -5.33
CA ARG A 296 29.24 3.47 -6.46
C ARG A 296 29.79 4.83 -6.85
N ASN A 297 30.88 5.21 -6.19
CA ASN A 297 31.84 6.12 -6.80
C ASN A 297 32.24 5.49 -8.13
N LEU A 298 31.75 6.08 -9.22
CA LEU A 298 32.42 5.98 -10.51
C LEU A 298 33.53 7.02 -10.49
N GLY A 299 34.74 6.56 -10.82
CA GLY A 299 35.99 7.30 -10.71
C GLY A 299 36.12 8.46 -11.68
#